data_AF-A0A623H4V7-F1
#
_entry.id   AF-A0A623H4V7-F1
#
_cell.length_a   1.000
_cell.length_b   1.000
_cell.length_c   1.000
_cell.angle_alpha   90.00
_cell.angle_beta   90.00
_cell.angle_gamma   90.00
#
_symmetry.space_group_name_H-M   'P 1'
#
loop_
_entity.id
_entity.type
_entity.pdbx_description
1 polymer ?
#
loop_
_entity_poly.entity_id
_entity_poly.type
_entity_poly.pdbx_seq_one_letter_code
_entity_poly.pdbx_strand_id
1 'polypeptide(L)'
;NQLSLMSAGNAVQNVNAQKLSTLTVPIPPIAEQKIIAEKLDTLLAQVDSTKARLEQIPQILKRFRQAVLAAAVSGLLIGSNKRNHHPLCSEWQWPDLPSTWSVHKYSELVDSRLGKMLDKAKNFGSATKYLGNINVRWFSFDLENLQDILISDIERRELSLKLGDVLICEGGEPGRCAIWSEPQDIPVIFQKALHRARVKDKIIPEWLVYNLKNDSNNISLSQLFTGTTIKHLTGKALANYPIRVPPLEEQHEIVRRVEQLFAWADTIEKQVNNALNRVNSLTQSILAKAFRGELTAQWRAENPSLISGENSAAALLEKIKAERAASGGKKTSRKKA
;
A
#
# COMPACT_ATOMS: atom_id res chain seq x y z
N ASN A 1 14.63 -7.20 24.99
CA ASN A 1 13.60 -8.11 25.54
C ASN A 1 14.34 -9.31 26.13
N GLN A 2 13.99 -9.84 27.30
CA GLN A 2 14.73 -10.97 27.92
C GLN A 2 14.86 -12.17 26.97
N LEU A 3 13.84 -12.43 26.16
CA LEU A 3 13.84 -13.49 25.14
C LEU A 3 14.85 -13.27 24.01
N SER A 4 15.10 -12.02 23.60
CA SER A 4 16.08 -11.69 22.57
C SER A 4 17.53 -11.81 23.04
N LEU A 5 17.75 -11.84 24.36
CA LEU A 5 19.06 -12.11 24.97
C LEU A 5 19.29 -13.63 25.15
N MET A 6 18.21 -14.41 25.18
CA MET A 6 18.24 -15.86 25.32
C MET A 6 18.28 -16.59 23.96
N SER A 7 17.92 -15.92 22.87
CA SER A 7 17.95 -16.46 21.52
C SER A 7 19.38 -16.73 21.03
N ALA A 8 19.58 -17.86 20.35
CA ALA A 8 20.84 -18.22 19.72
C ALA A 8 20.62 -18.76 18.29
N GLY A 9 21.58 -18.50 17.38
CA GLY A 9 21.58 -18.98 15.99
C GLY A 9 21.89 -17.88 14.97
N ASN A 10 22.69 -18.20 13.93
CA ASN A 10 23.13 -17.23 12.91
C ASN A 10 22.11 -17.03 11.77
N ALA A 11 21.29 -18.03 11.45
CA ALA A 11 20.30 -17.97 10.37
C ALA A 11 18.84 -17.97 10.89
N VAL A 12 18.57 -18.68 11.99
CA VAL A 12 17.27 -18.68 12.68
C VAL A 12 17.52 -18.61 14.18
N GLN A 13 16.95 -17.60 14.83
CA GLN A 13 17.08 -17.42 16.26
C GLN A 13 16.04 -18.24 17.01
N ASN A 14 16.49 -19.17 17.86
CA ASN A 14 15.62 -20.02 18.67
C ASN A 14 15.91 -19.87 20.18
N VAL A 15 14.87 -20.07 21.00
CA VAL A 15 14.96 -20.19 22.46
C VAL A 15 14.50 -21.60 22.85
N ASN A 16 15.35 -22.38 23.52
CA ASN A 16 15.04 -23.74 23.93
C ASN A 16 14.35 -23.79 25.30
N ALA A 17 13.73 -24.93 25.64
CA ALA A 17 12.96 -25.11 26.88
C ALA A 17 13.79 -24.86 28.15
N GLN A 18 15.08 -25.20 28.12
CA GLN A 18 15.98 -24.99 29.25
C GLN A 18 16.24 -23.50 29.51
N LYS A 19 16.42 -22.70 28.45
CA LYS A 19 16.54 -21.24 28.56
C LYS A 19 15.21 -20.58 28.97
N LEU A 20 14.07 -21.10 28.53
CA LEU A 20 12.77 -20.62 28.99
C LEU A 20 12.54 -20.92 30.48
N SER A 21 13.04 -22.05 30.99
CA SER A 21 12.87 -22.41 32.41
C SER A 21 13.60 -21.50 33.40
N THR A 22 14.56 -20.70 32.93
CA THR A 22 15.28 -19.72 33.76
C THR A 22 14.66 -18.32 33.72
N LEU A 23 13.58 -18.14 32.94
CA LEU A 23 12.88 -16.87 32.84
C LEU A 23 12.26 -16.50 34.18
N THR A 24 12.53 -15.30 34.65
CA THR A 24 11.91 -14.74 35.86
C THR A 24 10.69 -13.93 35.45
N VAL A 25 9.53 -14.28 35.99
CA VAL A 25 8.27 -13.58 35.74
C VAL A 25 7.67 -13.10 37.06
N PRO A 26 7.16 -11.86 37.12
CA PRO A 26 6.44 -11.39 38.29
C PRO A 26 5.10 -12.13 38.38
N ILE A 27 4.85 -12.79 39.51
CA ILE A 27 3.63 -13.56 39.74
C ILE A 27 2.86 -12.92 40.91
N PRO A 28 1.71 -12.25 40.66
CA PRO A 28 0.84 -11.77 41.72
C PRO A 28 -0.02 -12.91 42.29
N PRO A 29 -0.71 -12.72 43.43
CA PRO A 29 -1.70 -13.66 43.96
C PRO A 29 -2.78 -14.07 42.95
N ILE A 30 -3.36 -15.28 43.07
CA ILE A 30 -4.37 -15.80 42.13
C ILE A 30 -5.57 -14.86 41.97
N ALA A 31 -6.06 -14.29 43.07
CA ALA A 31 -7.18 -13.34 43.03
C ALA A 31 -6.83 -12.12 42.16
N GLU A 32 -5.61 -11.60 42.30
CA GLU A 32 -5.15 -10.47 41.51
C GLU A 32 -4.89 -10.86 40.05
N GLN A 33 -4.35 -12.05 39.78
CA GLN A 33 -4.15 -12.55 38.41
C GLN A 33 -5.46 -12.53 37.61
N LYS A 34 -6.57 -12.95 38.23
CA LYS A 34 -7.90 -12.94 37.59
C LYS A 34 -8.35 -11.52 37.24
N ILE A 35 -8.17 -10.57 38.15
CA ILE A 35 -8.52 -9.16 37.92
C ILE A 35 -7.63 -8.52 36.85
N ILE A 36 -6.34 -8.83 36.83
CA ILE A 36 -5.43 -8.39 35.77
C ILE A 36 -5.91 -8.92 34.42
N ALA A 37 -6.24 -10.22 34.33
CA ALA A 37 -6.72 -10.85 33.11
C ALA A 37 -8.01 -10.19 32.61
N GLU A 38 -9.02 -10.01 33.48
CA GLU A 38 -10.29 -9.38 33.11
C GLU A 38 -10.12 -7.93 32.60
N LYS A 39 -9.28 -7.14 33.29
CA LYS A 39 -8.98 -5.77 32.85
C LYS A 39 -8.22 -5.74 31.53
N LEU A 40 -7.27 -6.67 31.35
CA LEU A 40 -6.55 -6.81 30.09
C LEU A 40 -7.48 -7.19 28.95
N ASP A 41 -8.33 -8.19 29.14
CA ASP A 41 -9.29 -8.65 28.13
C ASP A 41 -10.19 -7.49 27.68
N THR A 42 -10.70 -6.71 28.64
CA THR A 42 -11.56 -5.55 28.34
C THR A 42 -10.81 -4.48 27.54
N LEU A 43 -9.62 -4.07 27.99
CA LEU A 43 -8.86 -3.00 27.34
C LEU A 43 -8.31 -3.43 25.98
N LEU A 44 -7.82 -4.66 25.87
CA LEU A 44 -7.28 -5.20 24.62
C LEU A 44 -8.39 -5.40 23.59
N ALA A 45 -9.59 -5.84 23.99
CA ALA A 45 -10.74 -5.92 23.08
C ALA A 45 -11.11 -4.55 22.48
N GLN A 46 -11.06 -3.46 23.26
CA GLN A 46 -11.31 -2.11 22.76
C GLN A 46 -10.22 -1.64 21.78
N VAL A 47 -8.97 -1.94 22.09
CA VAL A 47 -7.81 -1.63 21.23
C VAL A 47 -7.91 -2.38 19.91
N ASP A 48 -8.22 -3.67 19.94
CA ASP A 48 -8.37 -4.51 18.74
C ASP A 48 -9.54 -4.05 17.88
N SER A 49 -10.68 -3.71 18.49
CA SER A 49 -11.82 -3.14 17.75
C SER A 49 -11.45 -1.83 17.05
N THR A 50 -10.72 -0.95 17.73
CA THR A 50 -10.25 0.33 17.16
C THR A 50 -9.27 0.09 16.02
N LYS A 51 -8.30 -0.82 16.21
CA LYS A 51 -7.33 -1.21 15.20
C LYS A 51 -8.02 -1.74 13.95
N ALA A 52 -8.95 -2.67 14.11
CA ALA A 52 -9.70 -3.25 13.00
C ALA A 52 -10.44 -2.19 12.18
N ARG A 53 -11.04 -1.19 12.83
CA ARG A 53 -11.70 -0.07 12.13
C ARG A 53 -10.72 0.80 11.35
N LEU A 54 -9.58 1.14 11.95
CA LEU A 54 -8.54 1.93 11.29
C LEU A 54 -7.96 1.21 10.06
N GLU A 55 -7.77 -0.11 10.15
CA GLU A 55 -7.26 -0.95 9.05
C GLU A 55 -8.20 -1.01 7.84
N GLN A 56 -9.49 -0.69 8.00
CA GLN A 56 -10.43 -0.61 6.86
C GLN A 56 -10.33 0.72 6.09
N ILE A 57 -9.83 1.80 6.71
CA ILE A 57 -9.86 3.13 6.10
C ILE A 57 -9.02 3.21 4.81
N PRO A 58 -7.82 2.61 4.70
CA PRO A 58 -7.07 2.61 3.44
C PRO A 58 -7.87 2.07 2.25
N GLN A 59 -8.69 1.03 2.47
CA GLN A 59 -9.54 0.46 1.43
C GLN A 59 -10.71 1.40 1.06
N ILE A 60 -11.25 2.15 2.03
CA ILE A 60 -12.24 3.20 1.77
C ILE A 60 -11.62 4.33 0.95
N LEU A 61 -10.43 4.80 1.31
CA LEU A 61 -9.71 5.84 0.56
C LEU A 61 -9.39 5.40 -0.87
N LYS A 62 -9.04 4.12 -1.07
CA LYS A 62 -8.88 3.55 -2.41
C LYS A 62 -10.16 3.66 -3.23
N ARG A 63 -11.31 3.24 -2.68
CA ARG A 63 -12.63 3.34 -3.35
C ARG A 63 -13.02 4.80 -3.61
N PHE A 64 -12.72 5.69 -2.67
CA PHE A 64 -12.94 7.12 -2.82
C PHE A 64 -12.16 7.69 -4.00
N ARG A 65 -10.86 7.43 -4.11
CA ARG A 65 -10.04 7.88 -5.26
C ARG A 65 -10.58 7.34 -6.58
N GLN A 66 -11.03 6.09 -6.61
CA GLN A 66 -11.67 5.50 -7.80
C GLN A 66 -12.98 6.24 -8.17
N ALA A 67 -13.84 6.51 -7.20
CA ALA A 67 -15.09 7.23 -7.42
C ALA A 67 -14.87 8.67 -7.89
N VAL A 68 -13.86 9.36 -7.34
CA VAL A 68 -13.46 10.71 -7.77
C VAL A 68 -13.02 10.71 -9.23
N LEU A 69 -12.20 9.75 -9.65
CA LEU A 69 -11.79 9.65 -11.06
C LEU A 69 -12.96 9.32 -11.98
N ALA A 70 -13.85 8.42 -11.57
CA ALA A 70 -15.07 8.11 -12.33
C ALA A 70 -15.97 9.35 -12.48
N ALA A 71 -16.12 10.15 -11.42
CA ALA A 71 -16.85 11.42 -11.47
C ALA A 71 -16.15 12.45 -12.36
N ALA A 72 -14.81 12.49 -12.34
CA ALA A 72 -14.00 13.39 -13.15
C ALA A 72 -14.17 13.09 -14.65
N VAL A 73 -13.93 11.85 -15.07
CA VAL A 73 -13.97 11.45 -16.49
C VAL A 73 -15.39 11.23 -17.03
N SER A 74 -16.42 11.48 -16.22
CA SER A 74 -17.82 11.50 -16.65
C SER A 74 -18.45 12.89 -16.64
N GLY A 75 -17.67 13.92 -16.27
CA GLY A 75 -18.13 15.31 -16.18
C GLY A 75 -19.05 15.61 -15.00
N LEU A 76 -19.21 14.68 -14.05
CA LEU A 76 -20.02 14.89 -12.85
C LEU A 76 -19.42 15.96 -11.93
N LEU A 77 -18.10 16.12 -11.93
CA LEU A 77 -17.43 17.13 -11.10
C LEU A 77 -17.74 18.57 -11.52
N ILE A 78 -18.25 18.82 -12.73
CA ILE A 78 -18.56 20.17 -13.24
C ILE A 78 -20.08 20.43 -13.38
N GLY A 79 -20.93 19.45 -13.09
CA GLY A 79 -22.39 19.62 -13.06
C GLY A 79 -23.05 19.78 -14.44
N SER A 80 -22.51 19.16 -15.48
CA SER A 80 -23.12 19.26 -16.83
C SER A 80 -24.44 18.48 -16.90
N ASN A 81 -25.54 19.20 -17.16
CA ASN A 81 -26.90 18.64 -17.19
C ASN A 81 -27.29 18.03 -18.54
N LYS A 82 -26.65 18.45 -19.64
CA LYS A 82 -26.95 17.94 -20.99
C LYS A 82 -25.94 16.85 -21.36
N ARG A 83 -26.42 15.63 -21.57
CA ARG A 83 -25.59 14.45 -21.89
C ARG A 83 -26.10 13.77 -23.15
N ASN A 84 -25.18 13.24 -23.94
CA ASN A 84 -25.45 12.51 -25.17
C ASN A 84 -24.82 11.11 -25.09
N HIS A 85 -25.53 10.11 -25.63
CA HIS A 85 -24.99 8.76 -25.75
C HIS A 85 -24.04 8.69 -26.94
N HIS A 86 -22.76 8.38 -26.69
CA HIS A 86 -21.78 8.08 -27.73
C HIS A 86 -21.68 6.54 -27.88
N PRO A 87 -21.55 5.97 -29.11
CA PRO A 87 -21.50 4.51 -29.30
C PRO A 87 -20.48 3.79 -28.40
N LEU A 88 -19.29 4.38 -28.25
CA LEU A 88 -18.22 3.86 -27.38
C LEU A 88 -18.58 3.81 -25.89
N CYS A 89 -19.65 4.49 -25.43
CA CYS A 89 -20.07 4.41 -24.04
C CYS A 89 -20.46 2.98 -23.66
N SER A 90 -21.18 2.30 -24.54
CA SER A 90 -21.57 0.90 -24.31
C SER A 90 -20.35 -0.04 -24.37
N GLU A 91 -19.47 0.15 -25.34
CA GLU A 91 -18.27 -0.68 -25.52
C GLU A 91 -17.26 -0.52 -24.37
N TRP A 92 -17.10 0.70 -23.86
CA TRP A 92 -16.11 1.02 -22.83
C TRP A 92 -16.70 1.15 -21.42
N GLN A 93 -17.98 0.83 -21.25
CA GLN A 93 -18.71 0.95 -19.98
C GLN A 93 -18.63 2.36 -19.39
N TRP A 94 -18.76 3.37 -20.24
CA TRP A 94 -18.82 4.76 -19.83
C TRP A 94 -20.28 5.19 -19.62
N PRO A 95 -20.55 6.11 -18.67
CA PRO A 95 -21.82 6.81 -18.66
C PRO A 95 -21.92 7.74 -19.88
N ASP A 96 -23.13 8.17 -20.21
CA ASP A 96 -23.36 9.19 -21.25
C ASP A 96 -22.49 10.41 -21.00
N LEU A 97 -21.92 10.99 -22.06
CA LEU A 97 -20.95 12.06 -21.93
C LEU A 97 -21.64 13.43 -21.95
N PRO A 98 -21.10 14.45 -21.27
CA PRO A 98 -21.53 15.83 -21.48
C PRO A 98 -21.57 16.18 -22.97
N SER A 99 -22.59 16.90 -23.41
CA SER A 99 -22.76 17.23 -24.84
C SER A 99 -21.62 18.11 -25.40
N THR A 100 -20.85 18.76 -24.54
CA THR A 100 -19.67 19.57 -24.89
C THR A 100 -18.42 18.75 -25.14
N TRP A 101 -18.42 17.47 -24.75
CA TRP A 101 -17.25 16.62 -24.87
C TRP A 101 -17.20 15.91 -26.22
N SER A 102 -16.00 15.80 -26.79
CA SER A 102 -15.73 14.97 -27.95
C SER A 102 -15.02 13.68 -27.55
N VAL A 103 -14.93 12.73 -28.47
CA VAL A 103 -14.14 11.50 -28.30
C VAL A 103 -13.10 11.45 -29.41
N HIS A 104 -11.85 11.19 -29.03
CA HIS A 104 -10.70 11.15 -29.93
C HIS A 104 -9.87 9.89 -29.68
N LYS A 105 -9.13 9.43 -30.69
CA LYS A 105 -8.15 8.36 -30.48
C LYS A 105 -6.89 8.91 -29.84
N TYR A 106 -6.24 8.12 -28.99
CA TYR A 106 -4.95 8.45 -28.40
C TYR A 106 -3.92 8.91 -29.43
N SER A 107 -3.85 8.25 -30.61
CA SER A 107 -2.90 8.64 -31.68
C SER A 107 -3.15 10.03 -32.27
N GLU A 108 -4.36 10.57 -32.15
CA GLU A 108 -4.69 11.93 -32.60
C GLU A 108 -4.18 12.98 -31.61
N LEU A 109 -4.10 12.61 -30.32
CA LEU A 109 -3.87 13.53 -29.21
C LEU A 109 -2.43 13.56 -28.71
N VAL A 110 -1.61 12.57 -29.08
CA VAL A 110 -0.24 12.46 -28.55
C VAL A 110 0.79 12.11 -29.63
N ASP A 111 2.04 12.51 -29.40
CA ASP A 111 3.21 11.94 -30.07
C ASP A 111 3.76 10.81 -29.20
N SER A 112 3.50 9.58 -29.62
CA SER A 112 3.84 8.37 -28.86
C SER A 112 5.14 7.74 -29.37
N ARG A 113 5.98 7.27 -28.45
CA ARG A 113 7.22 6.54 -28.79
C ARG A 113 7.51 5.42 -27.80
N LEU A 114 7.91 4.25 -28.30
CA LEU A 114 8.45 3.17 -27.46
C LEU A 114 9.91 3.43 -27.07
N GLY A 115 10.28 2.92 -25.89
CA GLY A 115 11.64 3.01 -25.37
C GLY A 115 12.65 2.09 -26.07
N LYS A 116 13.90 2.16 -25.59
CA LYS A 116 15.02 1.38 -26.14
C LYS A 116 14.86 -0.11 -25.88
N MET A 117 15.17 -0.93 -26.88
CA MET A 117 15.22 -2.39 -26.75
C MET A 117 16.55 -2.82 -26.12
N LEU A 118 16.50 -3.74 -25.15
CA LEU A 118 17.68 -4.38 -24.57
C LEU A 118 18.19 -5.47 -25.52
N ASP A 119 18.86 -5.06 -26.58
CA ASP A 119 19.52 -5.93 -27.55
C ASP A 119 21.03 -5.70 -27.48
N LYS A 120 21.81 -6.79 -27.36
CA LYS A 120 23.28 -6.74 -27.26
C LYS A 120 23.89 -5.97 -28.44
N ALA A 121 23.37 -6.13 -29.66
CA ALA A 121 23.91 -5.45 -30.83
C ALA A 121 23.63 -3.94 -30.83
N LYS A 122 22.58 -3.49 -30.11
CA LYS A 122 22.16 -2.10 -30.04
C LYS A 122 22.62 -1.40 -28.76
N ASN A 123 23.26 -2.11 -27.84
CA ASN A 123 23.69 -1.59 -26.55
C ASN A 123 25.14 -1.10 -26.64
N PHE A 124 25.35 0.05 -27.29
CA PHE A 124 26.66 0.70 -27.44
C PHE A 124 26.55 2.21 -27.19
N GLY A 125 27.69 2.88 -26.98
CA GLY A 125 27.75 4.30 -26.68
C GLY A 125 27.94 4.58 -25.19
N SER A 126 27.32 5.64 -24.68
CA SER A 126 27.54 6.10 -23.30
C SER A 126 26.53 5.50 -22.33
N ALA A 127 27.00 5.06 -21.15
CA ALA A 127 26.14 4.62 -20.06
C ALA A 127 25.18 5.74 -19.62
N THR A 128 23.91 5.40 -19.52
CA THR A 128 22.83 6.33 -19.11
C THR A 128 21.81 5.54 -18.31
N LYS A 129 21.18 6.19 -17.32
CA LYS A 129 20.13 5.58 -16.53
C LYS A 129 18.86 5.38 -17.36
N TYR A 130 18.09 4.33 -17.08
CA TYR A 130 16.81 4.13 -17.73
C TYR A 130 15.68 3.75 -16.77
N LEU A 131 14.46 4.14 -17.15
CA LEU A 131 13.21 3.71 -16.54
C LEU A 131 12.70 2.43 -17.20
N GLY A 132 12.48 1.40 -16.39
CA GLY A 132 11.69 0.23 -16.77
C GLY A 132 10.27 0.30 -16.21
N ASN A 133 9.44 -0.69 -16.54
CA ASN A 133 8.09 -0.80 -15.98
C ASN A 133 8.03 -0.87 -14.45
N ILE A 134 9.09 -1.38 -13.80
CA ILE A 134 9.20 -1.44 -12.33
C ILE A 134 9.30 -0.06 -11.68
N ASN A 135 9.82 0.93 -12.41
CA ASN A 135 10.05 2.29 -11.92
C ASN A 135 8.81 3.19 -12.07
N VAL A 136 7.79 2.75 -12.80
CA VAL A 136 6.57 3.53 -13.02
C VAL A 136 5.49 3.00 -12.10
N ARG A 137 4.90 3.87 -11.27
CA ARG A 137 3.69 3.61 -10.48
C ARG A 137 2.55 4.46 -11.04
N TRP A 138 1.33 4.22 -10.57
CA TRP A 138 0.25 5.17 -10.87
C TRP A 138 0.59 6.51 -10.21
N PHE A 139 0.68 7.57 -11.00
CA PHE A 139 0.93 8.95 -10.57
C PHE A 139 2.34 9.27 -10.04
N SER A 140 3.26 8.32 -9.96
CA SER A 140 4.62 8.58 -9.47
C SER A 140 5.68 7.65 -10.09
N PHE A 141 6.94 8.00 -9.88
CA PHE A 141 8.09 7.18 -10.25
C PHE A 141 8.86 6.72 -9.00
N ASP A 142 9.45 5.53 -9.10
CA ASP A 142 10.44 5.00 -8.16
C ASP A 142 11.82 5.09 -8.81
N LEU A 143 12.63 6.03 -8.33
CA LEU A 143 13.92 6.43 -8.90
C LEU A 143 15.13 5.95 -8.08
N GLU A 144 14.93 5.21 -6.98
CA GLU A 144 16.02 4.86 -6.07
C GLU A 144 17.06 3.92 -6.73
N ASN A 145 16.61 3.02 -7.61
CA ASN A 145 17.44 1.95 -8.16
C ASN A 145 17.35 1.88 -9.69
N LEU A 146 17.79 2.93 -10.37
CA LEU A 146 17.84 2.96 -11.83
C LEU A 146 19.03 2.16 -12.38
N GLN A 147 18.72 1.31 -13.36
CA GLN A 147 19.72 0.52 -14.09
C GLN A 147 20.35 1.34 -15.22
N ASP A 148 21.54 0.93 -15.63
CA ASP A 148 22.28 1.55 -16.73
C ASP A 148 22.05 0.81 -18.06
N ILE A 149 22.06 1.58 -19.14
CA ILE A 149 22.03 1.08 -20.51
C ILE A 149 22.96 1.96 -21.37
N LEU A 150 23.59 1.36 -22.37
CA LEU A 150 24.45 2.09 -23.31
C LEU A 150 23.59 2.64 -24.45
N ILE A 151 23.72 3.94 -24.70
CA ILE A 151 22.96 4.62 -25.76
C ILE A 151 23.87 5.41 -26.68
N SER A 152 23.47 5.47 -27.95
CA SER A 152 24.04 6.39 -28.94
C SER A 152 23.52 7.82 -28.72
N ASP A 153 24.20 8.81 -29.32
CA ASP A 153 23.76 10.21 -29.25
C ASP A 153 22.40 10.45 -29.91
N ILE A 154 22.06 9.67 -30.93
CA ILE A 154 20.74 9.71 -31.58
C ILE A 154 19.67 9.25 -30.60
N GLU A 155 19.88 8.10 -29.94
CA GLU A 155 18.94 7.58 -28.95
C GLU A 155 18.80 8.50 -27.75
N ARG A 156 19.90 9.13 -27.31
CA ARG A 156 19.88 10.14 -26.24
C ARG A 156 18.91 11.29 -26.56
N ARG A 157 18.92 11.78 -27.82
CA ARG A 157 17.99 12.83 -28.25
C ARG A 157 16.56 12.31 -28.34
N GLU A 158 16.35 11.17 -29.00
CA GLU A 158 15.00 10.65 -29.30
C GLU A 158 14.26 10.13 -28.06
N LEU A 159 14.99 9.58 -27.09
CA LEU A 159 14.46 8.96 -25.87
C LEU A 159 14.60 9.85 -24.64
N SER A 160 14.97 11.11 -24.83
CA SER A 160 14.91 12.11 -23.77
C SER A 160 13.48 12.32 -23.27
N LEU A 161 13.36 12.59 -21.98
CA LEU A 161 12.12 12.99 -21.33
C LEU A 161 12.06 14.51 -21.19
N LYS A 162 10.85 15.05 -21.27
CA LYS A 162 10.52 16.45 -21.03
C LYS A 162 9.47 16.54 -19.93
N LEU A 163 9.42 17.67 -19.26
CA LEU A 163 8.33 17.98 -18.33
C LEU A 163 6.97 17.76 -19.00
N GLY A 164 6.09 17.00 -18.36
CA GLY A 164 4.76 16.67 -18.87
C GLY A 164 4.70 15.42 -19.76
N ASP A 165 5.83 14.79 -20.12
CA ASP A 165 5.80 13.51 -20.83
C ASP A 165 5.15 12.43 -19.94
N VAL A 166 4.16 11.71 -20.46
CA VAL A 166 3.49 10.62 -19.72
C VAL A 166 4.12 9.29 -20.08
N LEU A 167 4.64 8.56 -19.08
CA LEU A 167 5.18 7.22 -19.30
C LEU A 167 4.14 6.17 -18.95
N ILE A 168 3.88 5.25 -19.88
CA ILE A 168 2.82 4.25 -19.80
C ILE A 168 3.43 2.85 -19.93
N CYS A 169 3.19 1.98 -18.96
CA CYS A 169 3.62 0.59 -18.97
C CYS A 169 2.95 -0.21 -20.10
N GLU A 170 3.77 -0.83 -20.95
CA GLU A 170 3.33 -1.86 -21.89
C GLU A 170 3.01 -3.17 -21.18
N GLY A 171 3.82 -3.57 -20.20
CA GLY A 171 3.73 -4.87 -19.52
C GLY A 171 3.93 -4.78 -18.00
N GLY A 172 3.74 -5.91 -17.31
CA GLY A 172 3.75 -6.00 -15.84
C GLY A 172 2.38 -5.60 -15.27
N GLU A 173 2.04 -4.32 -15.38
CA GLU A 173 0.69 -3.79 -15.15
C GLU A 173 0.35 -2.86 -16.34
N PRO A 174 -0.14 -3.41 -17.46
CA PRO A 174 -0.35 -2.64 -18.67
C PRO A 174 -1.30 -1.44 -18.45
N GLY A 175 -0.91 -0.28 -18.97
CA GLY A 175 -1.63 0.98 -18.79
C GLY A 175 -1.21 1.80 -17.58
N ARG A 176 -0.48 1.23 -16.61
CA ARG A 176 0.05 1.99 -15.47
C ARG A 176 0.92 3.14 -15.92
N CYS A 177 0.65 4.35 -15.44
CA CYS A 177 1.33 5.54 -15.92
C CYS A 177 1.51 6.64 -14.88
N ALA A 178 2.47 7.51 -15.17
CA ALA A 178 2.80 8.70 -14.41
C ALA A 178 3.30 9.82 -15.34
N ILE A 179 3.17 11.06 -14.89
CA ILE A 179 3.61 12.27 -15.60
C ILE A 179 5.03 12.59 -15.14
N TRP A 180 5.96 12.69 -16.08
CA TRP A 180 7.32 13.11 -15.81
C TRP A 180 7.34 14.56 -15.33
N SER A 181 7.64 14.74 -14.05
CA SER A 181 7.70 16.03 -13.36
C SER A 181 9.11 16.37 -12.85
N GLU A 182 10.08 15.50 -13.13
CA GLU A 182 11.44 15.67 -12.66
C GLU A 182 12.24 16.69 -13.50
N PRO A 183 13.28 17.30 -12.91
CA PRO A 183 14.17 18.23 -13.60
C PRO A 183 14.76 17.68 -14.91
N GLN A 184 14.91 18.59 -15.89
CA GLN A 184 15.33 18.29 -17.27
C GLN A 184 16.79 17.79 -17.35
N ASP A 185 17.60 18.05 -16.33
CA ASP A 185 19.01 17.69 -16.23
C ASP A 185 19.25 16.27 -15.74
N ILE A 186 18.22 15.55 -15.25
CA ILE A 186 18.34 14.12 -14.93
C ILE A 186 18.53 13.34 -16.25
N PRO A 187 19.72 12.76 -16.51
CA PRO A 187 20.00 12.09 -17.77
C PRO A 187 19.43 10.68 -17.75
N VAL A 188 18.11 10.57 -17.92
CA VAL A 188 17.37 9.33 -17.92
C VAL A 188 16.64 9.13 -19.24
N ILE A 189 16.63 7.88 -19.70
CA ILE A 189 15.83 7.43 -20.84
C ILE A 189 14.84 6.36 -20.39
N PHE A 190 14.11 5.76 -21.32
CA PHE A 190 13.12 4.71 -21.01
C PHE A 190 13.31 3.49 -21.89
N GLN A 191 13.04 2.32 -21.32
CA GLN A 191 13.17 1.02 -21.97
C GLN A 191 11.87 0.62 -22.68
N LYS A 192 11.96 -0.34 -23.61
CA LYS A 192 10.85 -0.79 -24.47
C LYS A 192 9.60 -1.27 -23.71
N ALA A 193 9.65 -1.53 -22.40
CA ALA A 193 8.44 -1.81 -21.61
C ALA A 193 7.61 -0.56 -21.30
N LEU A 194 8.03 0.63 -21.75
CA LEU A 194 7.35 1.90 -21.58
C LEU A 194 7.07 2.58 -22.92
N HIS A 195 5.87 3.14 -23.04
CA HIS A 195 5.52 4.14 -24.04
C HIS A 195 5.68 5.52 -23.42
N ARG A 196 6.32 6.45 -24.13
CA ARG A 196 6.25 7.88 -23.82
C ARG A 196 5.15 8.51 -24.67
N ALA A 197 4.20 9.15 -24.03
CA ALA A 197 3.17 9.99 -24.65
C ALA A 197 3.51 11.46 -24.40
N ARG A 198 3.72 12.23 -25.46
CA ARG A 198 3.81 13.69 -25.38
C ARG A 198 2.50 14.26 -25.89
N VAL A 199 1.72 14.87 -24.99
CA VAL A 199 0.39 15.39 -25.34
C VAL A 199 0.49 16.59 -26.27
N LYS A 200 -0.49 16.73 -27.17
CA LYS A 200 -0.72 17.89 -28.03
C LYS A 200 -1.75 18.82 -27.40
N ASP A 201 -2.01 19.94 -28.07
CA ASP A 201 -2.77 21.09 -27.54
C ASP A 201 -4.24 20.81 -27.14
N LYS A 202 -4.81 19.65 -27.49
CA LYS A 202 -6.20 19.31 -27.15
C LYS A 202 -6.39 18.76 -25.74
N ILE A 203 -5.34 18.24 -25.11
CA ILE A 203 -5.43 17.66 -23.77
C ILE A 203 -4.23 18.03 -22.90
N ILE A 204 -4.43 18.05 -21.59
CA ILE A 204 -3.34 18.15 -20.61
C ILE A 204 -2.88 16.74 -20.16
N PRO A 205 -1.62 16.56 -19.72
CA PRO A 205 -1.08 15.26 -19.32
C PRO A 205 -1.89 14.55 -18.22
N GLU A 206 -2.37 15.29 -17.23
CA GLU A 206 -3.20 14.81 -16.12
C GLU A 206 -4.47 14.16 -16.63
N TRP A 207 -5.09 14.77 -17.64
CA TRP A 207 -6.32 14.26 -18.24
C TRP A 207 -6.12 12.89 -18.90
N LEU A 208 -4.99 12.68 -19.59
CA LEU A 208 -4.63 11.39 -20.16
C LEU A 208 -4.47 10.33 -19.06
N VAL A 209 -3.76 10.66 -17.98
CA VAL A 209 -3.53 9.74 -16.85
C VAL A 209 -4.84 9.38 -16.16
N TYR A 210 -5.76 10.34 -15.97
CA TYR A 210 -7.05 10.08 -15.32
C TYR A 210 -7.94 9.14 -16.15
N ASN A 211 -7.98 9.31 -17.48
CA ASN A 211 -8.69 8.41 -18.38
C ASN A 211 -8.12 6.99 -18.30
N LEU A 212 -6.80 6.84 -18.46
CA LEU A 212 -6.13 5.53 -18.37
C LEU A 212 -6.36 4.86 -17.01
N LYS A 213 -6.27 5.64 -15.91
CA LYS A 213 -6.46 5.11 -14.57
C LYS A 213 -7.90 4.68 -14.33
N ASN A 214 -8.88 5.49 -14.74
CA ASN A 214 -10.29 5.14 -14.61
C ASN A 214 -10.63 3.87 -15.39
N ASP A 215 -10.22 3.80 -16.65
CA ASP A 215 -10.56 2.65 -17.50
C ASP A 215 -9.81 1.39 -17.08
N SER A 216 -8.63 1.53 -16.47
CA SER A 216 -7.93 0.44 -15.77
C SER A 216 -8.70 -0.02 -14.53
N ASN A 217 -9.20 0.90 -13.69
CA ASN A 217 -10.00 0.57 -12.51
C ASN A 217 -11.30 -0.16 -12.88
N ASN A 218 -11.93 0.22 -13.99
CA ASN A 218 -13.16 -0.39 -14.50
C ASN A 218 -12.90 -1.61 -15.39
N ILE A 219 -11.66 -2.08 -15.51
CA ILE A 219 -11.24 -3.26 -16.30
C ILE A 219 -11.43 -3.08 -17.83
N SER A 220 -12.17 -2.07 -18.29
CA SER A 220 -12.38 -1.74 -19.71
C SER A 220 -11.08 -1.59 -20.50
N LEU A 221 -10.00 -1.06 -19.90
CA LEU A 221 -8.71 -0.93 -20.59
C LEU A 221 -8.13 -2.28 -21.03
N SER A 222 -8.50 -3.37 -20.34
CA SER A 222 -7.96 -4.70 -20.62
C SER A 222 -8.38 -5.29 -21.97
N GLN A 223 -9.40 -4.73 -22.62
CA GLN A 223 -9.79 -5.12 -23.97
C GLN A 223 -8.74 -4.75 -25.03
N LEU A 224 -7.82 -3.83 -24.70
CA LEU A 224 -6.68 -3.51 -25.55
C LEU A 224 -5.48 -4.45 -25.33
N PHE A 225 -5.54 -5.33 -24.33
CA PHE A 225 -4.39 -6.15 -23.98
C PHE A 225 -4.30 -7.37 -24.88
N THR A 226 -3.07 -7.66 -25.31
CA THR A 226 -2.73 -8.88 -26.05
C THR A 226 -2.02 -9.88 -25.14
N GLY A 227 -2.07 -11.17 -25.47
CA GLY A 227 -1.43 -12.24 -24.72
C GLY A 227 -2.32 -12.83 -23.63
N THR A 228 -2.23 -14.14 -23.44
CA THR A 228 -3.06 -14.90 -22.49
C THR A 228 -2.43 -14.91 -21.09
N THR A 229 -1.17 -15.35 -20.99
CA THR A 229 -0.44 -15.45 -19.71
C THR A 229 0.20 -14.13 -19.29
N ILE A 230 0.86 -13.44 -20.24
CA ILE A 230 1.46 -12.12 -19.99
C ILE A 230 0.71 -11.12 -20.85
N LYS A 231 -0.03 -10.23 -20.18
CA LYS A 231 -0.81 -9.18 -20.84
C LYS A 231 0.10 -8.03 -21.23
N HIS A 232 -0.07 -7.54 -22.45
CA HIS A 232 0.67 -6.40 -23.00
C HIS A 232 -0.27 -5.38 -23.65
N LEU A 233 -0.04 -4.09 -23.39
CA LEU A 233 -0.67 -2.97 -24.08
C LEU A 233 0.27 -2.47 -25.17
N THR A 234 0.19 -3.09 -26.35
CA THR A 234 1.06 -2.74 -27.49
C THR A 234 0.82 -1.31 -27.96
N GLY A 235 1.83 -0.69 -28.58
CA GLY A 235 1.67 0.66 -29.14
C GLY A 235 0.55 0.76 -30.18
N LYS A 236 0.31 -0.32 -30.95
CA LYS A 236 -0.80 -0.39 -31.92
C LYS A 236 -2.17 -0.40 -31.24
N ALA A 237 -2.31 -1.13 -30.14
CA ALA A 237 -3.55 -1.15 -29.36
C ALA A 237 -3.77 0.19 -28.65
N LEU A 238 -2.72 0.73 -28.00
CA LEU A 238 -2.75 2.02 -27.34
C LEU A 238 -3.09 3.17 -28.31
N ALA A 239 -2.58 3.13 -29.55
CA ALA A 239 -2.94 4.11 -30.59
C ALA A 239 -4.45 4.22 -30.85
N ASN A 240 -5.20 3.13 -30.63
CA ASN A 240 -6.65 3.08 -30.83
C ASN A 240 -7.46 3.30 -29.55
N TYR A 241 -6.81 3.53 -28.41
CA TYR A 241 -7.49 3.86 -27.16
C TYR A 241 -8.33 5.15 -27.32
N PRO A 242 -9.66 5.11 -27.12
CA PRO A 242 -10.49 6.28 -27.21
C PRO A 242 -10.45 7.07 -25.90
N ILE A 243 -10.40 8.39 -26.03
CA ILE A 243 -10.25 9.34 -24.94
C ILE A 243 -11.41 10.32 -25.03
N ARG A 244 -12.10 10.49 -23.90
CA ARG A 244 -13.12 11.54 -23.70
C ARG A 244 -12.40 12.87 -23.56
N VAL A 245 -12.74 13.88 -24.34
CA VAL A 245 -12.03 15.18 -24.37
C VAL A 245 -13.00 16.31 -24.07
N PRO A 246 -12.96 16.88 -22.85
CA PRO A 246 -13.62 18.13 -22.50
C PRO A 246 -12.94 19.33 -23.18
N PRO A 247 -13.60 20.50 -23.21
CA PRO A 247 -12.90 21.78 -23.41
C PRO A 247 -11.72 21.94 -22.44
N LEU A 248 -10.63 22.59 -22.88
CA LEU A 248 -9.42 22.73 -22.06
C LEU A 248 -9.68 23.38 -20.69
N GLU A 249 -10.53 24.40 -20.63
CA GLU A 249 -10.93 25.04 -19.36
C GLU A 249 -11.58 24.03 -18.39
N GLU A 250 -12.46 23.17 -18.90
CA GLU A 250 -13.06 22.11 -18.10
C GLU A 250 -12.02 21.08 -17.64
N GLN A 251 -11.04 20.74 -18.49
CA GLN A 251 -9.95 19.83 -18.09
C GLN A 251 -9.18 20.37 -16.90
N HIS A 252 -8.76 21.64 -16.94
CA HIS A 252 -8.03 22.28 -15.84
C HIS A 252 -8.87 22.35 -14.56
N GLU A 253 -10.14 22.72 -14.66
CA GLU A 253 -11.02 22.80 -13.50
C GLU A 253 -11.29 21.41 -12.88
N ILE A 254 -11.46 20.38 -13.71
CA ILE A 254 -11.61 19.00 -13.23
C ILE A 254 -10.33 18.55 -12.53
N VAL A 255 -9.15 18.77 -13.13
CA VAL A 255 -7.86 18.43 -12.53
C VAL A 255 -7.69 19.11 -11.18
N ARG A 256 -7.96 20.42 -11.10
CA ARG A 256 -7.91 21.17 -9.84
C ARG A 256 -8.79 20.54 -8.75
N ARG A 257 -10.01 20.12 -9.09
CA ARG A 257 -10.92 19.46 -8.13
C ARG A 257 -10.44 18.07 -7.71
N VAL A 258 -9.94 17.27 -8.66
CA VAL A 258 -9.40 15.93 -8.37
C VAL A 258 -8.20 16.04 -7.43
N GLU A 259 -7.26 16.94 -7.72
CA GLU A 259 -6.09 17.18 -6.88
C GLU A 259 -6.46 17.61 -5.46
N GLN A 260 -7.44 18.50 -5.30
CA GLN A 260 -7.95 18.90 -3.98
C GLN A 260 -8.53 17.72 -3.19
N LEU A 261 -9.34 16.87 -3.85
CA LEU A 261 -9.94 15.70 -3.21
C LEU A 261 -8.88 14.63 -2.88
N PHE A 262 -7.88 14.46 -3.75
CA PHE A 262 -6.78 13.52 -3.51
C PHE A 262 -5.90 13.99 -2.35
N ALA A 263 -5.55 15.28 -2.29
CA ALA A 263 -4.80 15.86 -1.17
C ALA A 263 -5.53 15.70 0.18
N TRP A 264 -6.86 15.81 0.17
CA TRP A 264 -7.67 15.53 1.35
C TRP A 264 -7.60 14.04 1.75
N ALA A 265 -7.71 13.13 0.79
CA ALA A 265 -7.55 11.69 1.03
C ALA A 265 -6.15 11.34 1.58
N ASP A 266 -5.09 11.95 1.04
CA ASP A 266 -3.72 11.78 1.51
C ASP A 266 -3.55 12.24 2.97
N THR A 267 -4.23 13.32 3.34
CA THR A 267 -4.23 13.83 4.72
C THR A 267 -4.88 12.82 5.68
N ILE A 268 -6.02 12.25 5.30
CA ILE A 268 -6.69 11.21 6.09
C ILE A 268 -5.79 9.98 6.20
N GLU A 269 -5.16 9.54 5.11
CA GLU A 269 -4.27 8.38 5.09
C GLU A 269 -3.11 8.54 6.09
N LYS A 270 -2.47 9.72 6.11
CA LYS A 270 -1.42 10.06 7.09
C LYS A 270 -1.95 10.01 8.53
N GLN A 271 -3.14 10.55 8.79
CA GLN A 271 -3.75 10.52 10.13
C GLN A 271 -4.05 9.09 10.60
N VAL A 272 -4.55 8.23 9.72
CA VAL A 272 -4.83 6.82 10.01
C VAL A 272 -3.55 6.06 10.32
N ASN A 273 -2.50 6.23 9.53
CA ASN A 273 -1.21 5.58 9.78
C ASN A 273 -0.63 6.00 11.15
N ASN A 274 -0.73 7.28 11.51
CA ASN A 274 -0.34 7.76 12.84
C ASN A 274 -1.20 7.17 13.96
N ALA A 275 -2.52 7.04 13.74
CA ALA A 275 -3.43 6.43 14.70
C ALA A 275 -3.11 4.94 14.92
N LEU A 276 -2.85 4.18 13.85
CA LEU A 276 -2.44 2.78 13.92
C LEU A 276 -1.15 2.60 14.74
N ASN A 277 -0.16 3.47 14.52
CA ASN A 277 1.08 3.46 15.30
C ASN A 277 0.81 3.70 16.80
N ARG A 278 -0.04 4.67 17.13
CA ARG A 278 -0.43 4.96 18.53
C ARG A 278 -1.17 3.79 19.17
N VAL A 279 -2.09 3.16 18.44
CA VAL A 279 -2.82 1.97 18.92
C VAL A 279 -1.85 0.83 19.22
N ASN A 280 -0.88 0.56 18.35
CA ASN A 280 0.15 -0.45 18.61
C ASN A 280 1.01 -0.11 19.84
N SER A 281 1.36 1.16 20.06
CA SER A 281 2.07 1.58 21.27
C SER A 281 1.22 1.47 22.54
N LEU A 282 -0.08 1.74 22.44
CA LEU A 282 -1.02 1.63 23.56
C LEU A 282 -1.14 0.18 24.03
N THR A 283 -1.21 -0.81 23.13
CA THR A 283 -1.16 -2.23 23.47
C THR A 283 0.04 -2.54 24.36
N GLN A 284 1.23 -2.09 23.96
CA GLN A 284 2.47 -2.31 24.73
C GLN A 284 2.44 -1.63 26.08
N SER A 285 1.90 -0.40 26.16
CA SER A 285 1.77 0.33 27.42
C SER A 285 0.79 -0.34 28.38
N ILE A 286 -0.34 -0.87 27.90
CA ILE A 286 -1.33 -1.57 28.72
C ILE A 286 -0.69 -2.82 29.35
N LEU A 287 -0.01 -3.62 28.53
CA LEU A 287 0.70 -4.81 29.01
C LEU A 287 1.78 -4.45 30.04
N ALA A 288 2.58 -3.41 29.79
CA ALA A 288 3.59 -2.95 30.73
C ALA A 288 2.97 -2.52 32.08
N LYS A 289 1.87 -1.77 32.06
CA LYS A 289 1.14 -1.36 33.27
C LYS A 289 0.52 -2.54 34.02
N ALA A 290 0.05 -3.55 33.30
CA ALA A 290 -0.46 -4.78 33.89
C ALA A 290 0.62 -5.51 34.69
N PHE A 291 1.81 -5.70 34.09
CA PHE A 291 2.92 -6.42 34.74
C PHE A 291 3.60 -5.62 35.87
N ARG A 292 3.50 -4.28 35.86
CA ARG A 292 3.91 -3.44 37.00
C ARG A 292 2.86 -3.36 38.09
N GLY A 293 1.66 -3.88 37.83
CA GLY A 293 0.58 -3.84 38.79
C GLY A 293 -0.10 -2.46 38.90
N GLU A 294 0.13 -1.56 37.95
CA GLU A 294 -0.51 -0.25 37.93
C GLU A 294 -2.01 -0.37 37.59
N LEU A 295 -2.41 -1.37 36.79
CA LEU A 295 -3.82 -1.60 36.41
C LEU A 295 -4.71 -2.03 37.59
N THR A 296 -4.13 -2.59 38.65
CA THR A 296 -4.85 -3.14 39.82
C THR A 296 -4.51 -2.41 41.12
N ALA A 297 -3.83 -1.26 41.06
CA ALA A 297 -3.39 -0.52 42.25
C ALA A 297 -4.54 -0.20 43.22
N GLN A 298 -5.67 0.31 42.70
CA GLN A 298 -6.86 0.58 43.51
C GLN A 298 -7.48 -0.71 44.07
N TRP A 299 -7.60 -1.75 43.23
CA TRP A 299 -8.13 -3.05 43.67
C TRP A 299 -7.29 -3.66 44.81
N ARG A 300 -5.95 -3.53 44.78
CA ARG A 300 -5.09 -3.98 45.89
C ARG A 300 -5.38 -3.22 47.19
N ALA A 301 -5.56 -1.90 47.11
CA ALA A 301 -5.84 -1.08 48.29
C ALA A 301 -7.18 -1.47 48.94
N GLU A 302 -8.16 -1.88 48.13
CA GLU A 302 -9.49 -2.29 48.59
C GLU A 302 -9.57 -3.76 49.03
N ASN A 303 -8.61 -4.62 48.62
CA ASN A 303 -8.66 -6.08 48.85
C ASN A 303 -7.40 -6.67 49.52
N PRO A 304 -6.89 -6.12 50.64
CA PRO A 304 -5.66 -6.59 51.26
C PRO A 304 -5.71 -8.06 51.72
N SER A 305 -6.87 -8.54 52.19
CA SER A 305 -7.04 -9.93 52.64
C SER A 305 -6.89 -10.98 51.52
N LEU A 306 -7.16 -10.61 50.27
CA LEU A 306 -7.05 -11.49 49.10
C LEU A 306 -5.62 -11.62 48.55
N ILE A 307 -4.67 -10.84 49.08
CA ILE A 307 -3.27 -10.80 48.60
C ILE A 307 -2.23 -11.01 49.70
N SER A 308 -2.64 -10.99 50.98
CA SER A 308 -1.76 -11.17 52.15
C SER A 308 -1.82 -12.57 52.75
N GLY A 309 -0.86 -12.90 53.63
CA GLY A 309 -0.87 -14.15 54.41
C GLY A 309 -0.82 -15.40 53.53
N GLU A 310 -1.74 -16.34 53.78
CA GLU A 310 -1.88 -17.59 53.00
C GLU A 310 -2.22 -17.34 51.52
N ASN A 311 -2.82 -16.19 51.20
CA ASN A 311 -3.15 -15.80 49.83
C ASN A 311 -2.00 -15.11 49.09
N SER A 312 -0.86 -14.89 49.76
CA SER A 312 0.30 -14.25 49.13
C SER A 312 0.94 -15.13 48.05
N ALA A 313 1.58 -14.50 47.06
CA ALA A 313 2.30 -15.22 46.00
C ALA A 313 3.42 -16.12 46.56
N ALA A 314 4.07 -15.70 47.65
CA ALA A 314 5.10 -16.49 48.33
C ALA A 314 4.51 -17.75 48.99
N ALA A 315 3.39 -17.62 49.70
CA ALA A 315 2.71 -18.75 50.33
C ALA A 315 2.23 -19.78 49.29
N LEU A 316 1.68 -19.31 48.18
CA LEU A 316 1.27 -20.17 47.07
C LEU A 316 2.47 -20.89 46.42
N LEU A 317 3.59 -20.20 46.23
CA LEU A 317 4.80 -20.78 45.67
C LEU A 317 5.35 -21.92 46.55
N GLU A 318 5.38 -21.71 47.86
CA GLU A 318 5.80 -22.75 48.82
C GLU A 318 4.83 -23.94 48.80
N LYS A 319 3.52 -23.70 48.70
CA LYS A 319 2.53 -24.79 48.54
C LYS A 319 2.77 -25.62 47.28
N ILE A 320 3.01 -24.98 46.13
CA ILE A 320 3.30 -25.67 44.87
C ILE A 320 4.62 -26.45 44.94
N LYS A 321 5.66 -25.90 45.60
CA LYS A 321 6.92 -26.62 45.83
C LYS A 321 6.69 -27.86 46.69
N ALA A 322 5.92 -27.75 47.77
CA ALA A 322 5.59 -28.87 48.64
C ALA A 322 4.78 -29.94 47.90
N GLU A 323 3.77 -29.57 47.11
CA GLU A 323 2.98 -30.48 46.28
C GLU A 323 3.85 -31.16 45.21
N ARG A 324 4.77 -30.44 44.56
CA ARG A 324 5.71 -31.01 43.58
C ARG A 324 6.70 -31.98 44.22
N ALA A 325 7.22 -31.65 45.41
CA ALA A 325 8.09 -32.54 46.16
C ALA A 325 7.35 -33.83 46.56
N ALA A 326 6.09 -33.73 46.96
CA ALA A 326 5.23 -34.87 47.25
C ALA A 326 4.87 -35.70 45.99
N SER A 327 4.78 -35.06 44.82
CA SER A 327 4.41 -35.70 43.55
C SER A 327 5.61 -36.32 42.80
N GLY A 328 6.84 -35.89 43.10
CA GLY A 328 8.08 -36.30 42.41
C GLY A 328 8.50 -37.78 42.59
N GLY A 329 7.77 -38.57 43.37
CA GLY A 329 8.09 -39.97 43.68
C GLY A 329 7.52 -41.04 42.74
N LYS A 330 6.68 -40.70 41.75
CA LYS A 330 6.02 -41.71 40.88
C LYS A 330 6.53 -41.68 39.44
N LYS A 331 7.79 -42.09 39.22
CA LYS A 331 8.22 -42.62 37.91
C LYS A 331 7.95 -44.13 37.89
N THR A 332 6.75 -44.52 37.49
CA THR A 332 6.50 -45.91 37.06
C THR A 332 7.18 -46.12 35.71
N SER A 333 8.33 -46.82 35.72
CA SER A 333 8.89 -47.36 34.50
C SER A 333 7.90 -48.37 33.92
N ARG A 334 7.26 -48.03 32.81
CA ARG A 334 6.50 -48.99 32.00
C ARG A 334 7.53 -49.97 31.42
N LYS A 335 7.58 -51.19 31.95
CA LYS A 335 8.28 -52.31 31.30
C LYS A 335 7.66 -52.48 29.91
N LYS A 336 8.52 -52.42 28.90
CA LYS A 336 8.21 -52.69 27.49
C LYS A 336 7.71 -54.14 27.40
N ALA A 337 6.50 -54.35 26.89
CA ALA A 337 6.03 -55.60 26.33
C ALA A 337 6.04 -55.46 24.81
#